data_AF-I2GPC6-F1
#
_entry.id   AF-I2GPC6-F1
#
_cell.length_a   1.000
_cell.length_b   1.000
_cell.length_c   1.000
_cell.angle_alpha   90.00
_cell.angle_beta   90.00
_cell.angle_gamma   90.00
#
_symmetry.space_group_name_H-M   'P 1'
#
loop_
_entity.id
_entity.type
_entity.pdbx_description
1 polymer ?
#
loop_
_entity_poly.entity_id
_entity_poly.type
_entity_poly.pdbx_seq_one_letter_code
_entity_poly.pdbx_strand_id
1 'polypeptide(L)'
;MGIPNRTLSDYQQAWEKLVDKGFSNYESMTPAERIWFNLQTLLDTVDNGGLISHYYNTDADRNRETIEDLIVFGFPELADLLLSINAWFPGGHPSLDIEERNDAISNWAEGQYDSLLEEFDNRFYAMETALESALVNHIEQKGLN
;
A
#
# COMPACT_ATOMS: atom_id res chain seq x y z
N MET A 1 -18.64 -12.18 -13.97
CA MET A 1 -17.66 -12.81 -13.07
C MET A 1 -18.26 -12.79 -11.69
N GLY A 2 -18.31 -13.94 -11.00
CA GLY A 2 -18.85 -14.00 -9.64
C GLY A 2 -17.90 -13.34 -8.66
N ILE A 3 -18.44 -12.65 -7.67
CA ILE A 3 -17.68 -12.14 -6.52
C ILE A 3 -16.96 -13.35 -5.89
N PRO A 4 -15.66 -13.28 -5.58
CA PRO A 4 -14.98 -14.36 -4.88
C PRO A 4 -15.75 -14.71 -3.60
N ASN A 5 -15.97 -16.00 -3.34
CA ASN A 5 -16.67 -16.44 -2.12
C ASN A 5 -15.75 -16.39 -0.88
N ARG A 6 -14.53 -15.84 -1.04
CA ARG A 6 -13.46 -15.74 -0.05
C ARG A 6 -12.96 -14.31 0.03
N THR A 7 -12.45 -13.92 1.20
CA THR A 7 -11.85 -12.61 1.46
C THR A 7 -10.39 -12.78 1.91
N LEU A 8 -9.65 -11.68 2.08
CA LEU A 8 -8.27 -11.74 2.60
C LEU A 8 -8.20 -12.42 3.98
N SER A 9 -9.24 -12.29 4.80
CA SER A 9 -9.31 -12.93 6.12
C SER A 9 -9.27 -14.47 6.07
N ASP A 10 -9.70 -15.09 4.98
CA ASP A 10 -9.61 -16.55 4.80
C ASP A 10 -8.16 -17.04 4.70
N TYR A 11 -7.21 -16.13 4.46
CA TYR A 11 -5.78 -16.41 4.31
C TYR A 11 -4.95 -15.89 5.50
N GLN A 12 -5.59 -15.54 6.62
CA GLN A 12 -4.94 -14.89 7.78
C GLN A 12 -3.68 -15.64 8.27
N GLN A 13 -3.69 -16.97 8.32
CA GLN A 13 -2.52 -17.73 8.78
C GLN A 13 -1.34 -17.65 7.81
N ALA A 14 -1.61 -17.63 6.49
CA ALA A 14 -0.58 -17.46 5.48
C ALA A 14 -0.09 -15.99 5.46
N TRP A 15 -1.01 -15.05 5.67
CA TRP A 15 -0.71 -13.64 5.84
C TRP A 15 0.27 -13.40 6.99
N GLU A 16 0.03 -13.93 8.18
CA GLU A 16 0.93 -13.78 9.34
C GLU A 16 2.36 -14.26 9.05
N LYS A 17 2.51 -15.41 8.38
CA LYS A 17 3.83 -15.92 7.97
C LYS A 17 4.49 -15.01 6.93
N LEU A 18 3.70 -14.47 6.01
CA LEU A 18 4.19 -13.56 4.99
C LEU A 18 4.65 -12.24 5.61
N VAL A 19 3.92 -11.72 6.59
CA VAL A 19 4.27 -10.54 7.38
C VAL A 19 5.57 -10.75 8.14
N ASP A 20 5.72 -11.87 8.84
CA ASP A 20 6.97 -12.24 9.52
C ASP A 20 8.15 -12.26 8.54
N LYS A 21 7.95 -12.82 7.34
CA LYS A 21 8.95 -12.84 6.27
C LYS A 21 9.26 -11.44 5.74
N GLY A 22 8.24 -10.61 5.51
CA GLY A 22 8.39 -9.24 5.00
C GLY A 22 9.22 -8.36 5.94
N PHE A 23 8.96 -8.43 7.25
CA PHE A 23 9.71 -7.66 8.24
C PHE A 23 11.10 -8.21 8.53
N SER A 24 11.29 -9.54 8.48
CA SER A 24 12.60 -10.14 8.78
C SER A 24 13.55 -10.20 7.59
N ASN A 25 13.03 -10.44 6.38
CA ASN A 25 13.83 -10.64 5.18
C ASN A 25 13.02 -10.37 3.89
N TYR A 26 12.60 -9.12 3.71
CA TYR A 26 11.87 -8.64 2.53
C TYR A 26 12.48 -9.09 1.19
N GLU A 27 13.81 -9.03 1.06
CA GLU A 27 14.53 -9.37 -0.17
C GLU A 27 14.43 -10.86 -0.55
N SER A 28 14.00 -11.72 0.38
CA SER A 28 13.76 -13.15 0.13
C SER A 28 12.36 -13.45 -0.43
N MET A 29 11.51 -12.44 -0.55
CA MET A 29 10.16 -12.60 -1.09
C MET A 29 10.20 -12.84 -2.59
N THR A 30 9.40 -13.79 -3.05
CA THR A 30 9.10 -13.93 -4.47
C THR A 30 8.28 -12.73 -4.95
N PRO A 31 8.24 -12.44 -6.26
CA PRO A 31 7.42 -11.35 -6.78
C PRO A 31 5.93 -11.48 -6.39
N ALA A 32 5.40 -12.70 -6.31
CA ALA A 32 4.00 -12.92 -5.94
C ALA A 32 3.74 -12.63 -4.45
N GLU A 33 4.66 -13.04 -3.58
CA GLU A 33 4.65 -12.73 -2.15
C GLU A 33 4.80 -11.22 -1.91
N ARG A 34 5.71 -10.55 -2.62
CA ARG A 34 5.94 -9.11 -2.49
C ARG A 34 4.70 -8.29 -2.85
N ILE A 35 4.05 -8.62 -3.97
CA ILE A 35 2.79 -8.00 -4.39
C ILE A 35 1.73 -8.17 -3.30
N TRP A 36 1.57 -9.39 -2.77
CA TRP A 36 0.58 -9.61 -1.72
C TRP A 36 0.89 -8.78 -0.47
N PHE A 37 2.14 -8.82 0.00
CA PHE A 37 2.59 -8.05 1.15
C PHE A 37 2.39 -6.55 1.00
N ASN A 38 3.00 -5.94 -0.02
CA ASN A 38 2.94 -4.49 -0.20
C ASN A 38 1.51 -3.98 -0.34
N LEU A 39 0.66 -4.68 -1.11
CA LEU A 39 -0.68 -4.21 -1.41
C LEU A 39 -1.68 -4.47 -0.28
N GLN A 40 -1.56 -5.59 0.44
CA GLN A 40 -2.41 -5.80 1.62
C GLN A 40 -1.99 -4.88 2.78
N THR A 41 -0.70 -4.65 3.01
CA THR A 41 -0.24 -3.67 3.98
C THR A 41 -0.73 -2.26 3.63
N LEU A 42 -0.72 -1.88 2.35
CA LEU A 42 -1.29 -0.60 1.91
C LEU A 42 -2.80 -0.51 2.20
N LEU A 43 -3.58 -1.55 1.89
CA LEU A 43 -5.01 -1.62 2.22
C LEU A 43 -5.22 -1.43 3.73
N ASP A 44 -4.58 -2.26 4.55
CA ASP A 44 -4.71 -2.24 6.01
C ASP A 44 -4.34 -0.85 6.59
N THR A 45 -3.31 -0.20 6.04
CA THR A 45 -2.87 1.11 6.52
C THR A 45 -3.80 2.24 6.07
N VAL A 46 -4.34 2.18 4.85
CA VAL A 46 -5.32 3.16 4.36
C VAL A 46 -6.63 3.05 5.13
N ASP A 47 -7.12 1.85 5.42
CA ASP A 47 -8.35 1.66 6.20
C ASP A 47 -8.25 2.23 7.62
N ASN A 48 -7.04 2.31 8.16
CA ASN A 48 -6.78 2.81 9.51
C ASN A 48 -6.48 4.32 9.59
N GLY A 49 -6.35 5.04 8.47
CA GLY A 49 -6.12 6.49 8.52
C GLY A 49 -5.85 7.21 7.20
N GLY A 50 -6.36 6.67 6.09
CA GLY A 50 -6.16 7.23 4.76
C GLY A 50 -4.76 6.98 4.19
N LEU A 51 -4.54 7.44 2.96
CA LEU A 51 -3.27 7.30 2.25
C LEU A 51 -2.10 7.94 2.97
N ILE A 52 -2.33 9.02 3.74
CA ILE A 52 -1.24 9.66 4.48
C ILE A 52 -0.68 8.75 5.58
N SER A 53 -1.49 7.86 6.16
CA SER A 53 -1.02 6.89 7.16
C SER A 53 0.05 5.95 6.64
N HIS A 54 0.06 5.65 5.33
CA HIS A 54 1.15 4.89 4.70
C HIS A 54 2.51 5.56 4.92
N TYR A 55 2.55 6.88 4.77
CA TYR A 55 3.78 7.67 4.85
C TYR A 55 4.29 7.87 6.28
N TYR A 56 3.40 7.81 7.27
CA TYR A 56 3.75 7.91 8.69
C TYR A 56 4.37 6.63 9.26
N ASN A 57 4.25 5.49 8.57
CA ASN A 57 4.64 4.17 9.04
C ASN A 57 5.80 3.59 8.23
N THR A 58 6.38 2.48 8.71
CA THR A 58 7.49 1.76 8.05
C THR A 58 7.10 1.16 6.70
N ASP A 59 5.82 1.08 6.38
CA ASP A 59 5.33 0.56 5.10
C ASP A 59 5.83 1.43 3.93
N ALA A 60 5.96 2.74 4.16
CA ALA A 60 6.52 3.66 3.18
C ALA A 60 8.03 3.52 2.96
N ASP A 61 8.75 2.71 3.75
CA ASP A 61 10.14 2.34 3.46
C ASP A 61 10.23 1.54 2.14
N ARG A 62 9.12 0.91 1.73
CA ARG A 62 8.98 0.18 0.46
C ARG A 62 8.01 0.87 -0.49
N ASN A 63 7.79 2.18 -0.33
CA ASN A 63 6.83 2.93 -1.13
C ASN A 63 7.09 2.82 -2.64
N ARG A 64 8.37 2.77 -3.04
CA ARG A 64 8.73 2.57 -4.45
C ARG A 64 8.26 1.21 -4.96
N GLU A 65 8.56 0.14 -4.22
CA GLU A 65 8.15 -1.21 -4.57
C GLU A 65 6.62 -1.35 -4.55
N THR A 66 5.93 -0.69 -3.62
CA THR A 66 4.46 -0.64 -3.58
C THR A 66 3.88 0.02 -4.84
N ILE A 67 4.45 1.13 -5.30
CA ILE A 67 4.04 1.80 -6.54
C ILE A 67 4.29 0.89 -7.75
N GLU A 68 5.47 0.25 -7.83
CA GLU A 68 5.81 -0.68 -8.90
C GLU A 68 4.84 -1.88 -8.92
N ASP A 69 4.51 -2.42 -7.74
CA ASP A 69 3.58 -3.54 -7.60
C ASP A 69 2.14 -3.15 -7.98
N LEU A 70 1.66 -1.96 -7.60
CA LEU A 70 0.36 -1.46 -8.05
C LEU A 70 0.26 -1.40 -9.59
N ILE A 71 1.31 -0.88 -10.25
CA ILE A 71 1.36 -0.79 -11.72
C ILE A 71 1.34 -2.19 -12.35
N VAL A 72 2.21 -3.09 -11.89
CA VAL A 72 2.32 -4.46 -12.43
C VAL A 72 1.04 -5.26 -12.17
N PHE A 73 0.38 -5.01 -11.04
CA PHE A 73 -0.85 -5.68 -10.64
C PHE A 73 -2.09 -5.15 -11.37
N GLY A 74 -1.97 -4.03 -12.09
CA GLY A 74 -3.04 -3.48 -12.93
C GLY A 74 -3.86 -2.37 -12.27
N PHE A 75 -3.30 -1.68 -11.28
CA PHE A 75 -3.91 -0.55 -10.57
C PHE A 75 -3.04 0.73 -10.69
N PRO A 76 -2.69 1.17 -11.92
CA PRO A 76 -1.86 2.36 -12.11
C PRO A 76 -2.50 3.63 -11.54
N GLU A 77 -3.84 3.72 -11.49
CA GLU A 77 -4.54 4.86 -10.92
C GLU A 77 -4.28 5.03 -9.41
N LEU A 78 -4.09 3.93 -8.69
CA LEU A 78 -3.71 3.97 -7.27
C LEU A 78 -2.23 4.32 -7.10
N ALA A 79 -1.37 3.83 -8.01
CA ALA A 79 0.04 4.24 -8.06
C ALA A 79 0.18 5.75 -8.29
N ASP A 80 -0.65 6.33 -9.16
CA ASP A 80 -0.66 7.77 -9.42
C ASP A 80 -1.03 8.60 -8.17
N LEU A 81 -1.87 8.08 -7.27
CA LEU A 81 -2.16 8.74 -5.98
C LEU A 81 -0.90 8.84 -5.13
N LEU A 82 -0.17 7.72 -4.96
CA LEU A 82 1.08 7.69 -4.20
C LEU A 82 2.16 8.57 -4.86
N LEU A 83 2.26 8.56 -6.18
CA LEU A 83 3.18 9.45 -6.90
C LEU A 83 2.83 10.93 -6.71
N SER A 84 1.53 11.25 -6.63
CA SER A 84 1.06 12.62 -6.37
C SER A 84 1.43 13.08 -4.95
N ILE A 85 1.29 12.20 -3.95
CA ILE A 85 1.71 12.49 -2.58
C ILE A 85 3.25 12.60 -2.50
N ASN A 86 3.98 11.73 -3.19
CA ASN A 86 5.45 11.78 -3.25
C ASN A 86 5.96 13.16 -3.70
N ALA A 87 5.24 13.82 -4.62
CA ALA A 87 5.59 15.15 -5.13
C ALA A 87 5.58 16.26 -4.05
N TRP A 88 4.95 16.02 -2.89
CA TRP A 88 4.93 16.95 -1.76
C TRP A 88 6.16 16.82 -0.86
N PHE A 89 6.92 15.73 -0.99
CA PHE A 89 8.19 15.53 -0.30
C PHE A 89 9.34 16.24 -1.03
N PRO A 90 10.43 16.59 -0.32
CA PRO A 90 11.61 17.18 -0.92
C PRO A 90 12.12 16.39 -2.13
N GLY A 91 12.17 17.04 -3.31
CA GLY A 91 12.62 16.41 -4.54
C GLY A 91 11.67 15.36 -5.13
N GLY A 92 10.44 15.23 -4.61
CA GLY A 92 9.49 14.22 -5.05
C GLY A 92 9.78 12.82 -4.50
N HIS A 93 10.62 12.72 -3.47
CA HIS A 93 11.11 11.47 -2.92
C HIS A 93 10.93 11.45 -1.40
N PRO A 94 9.95 10.71 -0.86
CA PRO A 94 9.88 10.48 0.58
C PRO A 94 11.14 9.75 1.04
N SER A 95 11.68 10.12 2.22
CA SER A 95 12.83 9.44 2.80
C SER A 95 12.50 7.98 3.12
N LEU A 96 13.51 7.11 3.16
CA LEU A 96 13.37 5.77 3.70
C LEU A 96 13.42 5.77 5.23
N ASP A 97 13.87 6.87 5.84
CA ASP A 97 13.87 7.06 7.28
C ASP A 97 12.52 7.63 7.73
N ILE A 98 11.88 6.95 8.68
CA ILE A 98 10.56 7.32 9.21
C ILE A 98 10.57 8.65 9.95
N GLU A 99 11.64 8.98 10.68
CA GLU A 99 11.76 10.24 11.40
C GLU A 99 11.89 11.40 10.40
N GLU A 100 12.74 11.23 9.38
CA GLU A 100 12.90 12.23 8.32
C GLU A 100 11.61 12.46 7.51
N ARG A 101 10.85 11.39 7.21
CA ARG A 101 9.53 11.52 6.55
C ARG A 101 8.55 12.29 7.43
N ASN A 102 8.45 11.92 8.71
CA ASN A 102 7.50 12.53 9.64
C ASN A 102 7.84 13.99 9.90
N ASP A 103 9.12 14.34 9.96
CA ASP A 103 9.59 15.72 10.02
C ASP A 103 9.21 16.50 8.76
N ALA A 104 9.36 15.90 7.56
CA ALA A 104 8.93 16.54 6.32
C ALA A 104 7.43 16.83 6.31
N ILE A 105 6.61 15.85 6.72
CA ILE A 105 5.15 16.00 6.82
C ILE A 105 4.77 17.07 7.86
N SER A 106 5.41 17.06 9.02
CA SER A 106 5.15 18.01 10.11
C SER A 106 5.51 19.46 9.75
N ASN A 107 6.36 19.65 8.74
CA ASN A 107 6.74 20.95 8.21
C ASN A 107 5.84 21.46 7.08
N TRP A 108 4.87 20.66 6.61
CA TRP A 108 3.84 21.16 5.70
C TRP A 108 3.00 22.24 6.40
N ALA A 109 2.53 23.23 5.65
CA ALA A 109 1.68 24.25 6.23
C ALA A 109 0.36 23.61 6.70
N GLU A 110 -0.15 24.05 7.85
CA GLU A 110 -1.39 23.53 8.42
C GLU A 110 -2.53 23.61 7.38
N GLY A 111 -3.21 22.49 7.16
CA GLY A 111 -4.31 22.39 6.20
C GLY A 111 -3.92 22.45 4.73
N GLN A 112 -2.63 22.49 4.39
CA GLN A 112 -2.16 22.69 3.02
C GLN A 112 -2.66 21.62 2.05
N TYR A 113 -2.75 20.37 2.52
CA TYR A 113 -3.07 19.21 1.68
C TYR A 113 -4.34 18.48 2.10
N ASP A 114 -5.03 18.90 3.17
CA ASP A 114 -6.17 18.16 3.75
C ASP A 114 -7.25 17.84 2.71
N SER A 115 -7.67 18.82 1.90
CA SER A 115 -8.70 18.58 0.87
C SER A 115 -8.21 17.67 -0.26
N LEU A 116 -6.92 17.69 -0.58
CA LEU A 116 -6.35 16.79 -1.60
C LEU A 116 -6.19 15.37 -1.06
N LEU A 117 -5.78 15.23 0.21
CA LEU A 117 -5.73 13.95 0.91
C LEU A 117 -7.12 13.32 0.99
N GLU A 118 -8.14 14.09 1.38
CA GLU A 118 -9.54 13.62 1.39
C GLU A 118 -10.00 13.19 -0.01
N GLU A 119 -9.66 13.93 -1.07
CA GLU A 119 -9.96 13.52 -2.45
C GLU A 119 -9.25 12.20 -2.81
N PHE A 120 -7.97 12.06 -2.47
CA PHE A 120 -7.18 10.88 -2.79
C PHE A 120 -7.68 9.65 -2.04
N ASP A 121 -8.02 9.79 -0.77
CA ASP A 121 -8.61 8.73 0.04
C ASP A 121 -9.93 8.26 -0.58
N ASN A 122 -10.82 9.18 -0.96
CA ASN A 122 -12.07 8.84 -1.63
C ASN A 122 -11.85 8.09 -2.96
N ARG A 123 -10.82 8.47 -3.73
CA ARG A 123 -10.45 7.76 -4.96
C ARG A 123 -9.90 6.38 -4.69
N PHE A 124 -9.13 6.21 -3.61
CA PHE A 124 -8.63 4.90 -3.18
C PHE A 124 -9.78 3.98 -2.76
N TYR A 125 -10.67 4.45 -1.88
CA TYR A 125 -11.82 3.69 -1.40
C TYR A 125 -12.75 3.24 -2.55
N ALA A 126 -12.87 4.04 -3.62
CA ALA A 126 -13.63 3.66 -4.80
C ALA A 126 -13.07 2.45 -5.55
N MET A 127 -11.79 2.10 -5.35
CA MET A 127 -11.10 0.97 -6.00
C MET A 127 -10.74 -0.16 -5.03
N GLU A 128 -10.87 0.06 -3.72
CA GLU A 128 -10.46 -0.85 -2.64
C GLU A 128 -11.03 -2.27 -2.82
N THR A 129 -12.35 -2.40 -3.00
CA THR A 129 -13.00 -3.70 -3.22
C THR A 129 -12.47 -4.43 -4.45
N ALA A 130 -12.12 -3.69 -5.51
CA ALA A 130 -11.56 -4.27 -6.72
C ALA A 130 -10.12 -4.75 -6.50
N LEU A 131 -9.31 -3.97 -5.76
CA LEU A 131 -7.96 -4.35 -5.35
C LEU A 131 -7.96 -5.58 -4.46
N GLU A 132 -8.81 -5.60 -3.42
CA GLU A 132 -8.96 -6.74 -2.51
C GLU A 132 -9.36 -8.01 -3.29
N SER A 133 -10.37 -7.90 -4.15
CA SER A 133 -10.82 -9.02 -4.98
C SER A 133 -9.72 -9.53 -5.91
N ALA A 134 -8.90 -8.63 -6.47
CA ALA A 134 -7.77 -9.00 -7.31
C ALA A 134 -6.68 -9.71 -6.49
N LEU A 135 -6.40 -9.25 -5.27
CA LEU A 135 -5.45 -9.89 -4.36
C LEU A 135 -5.88 -11.29 -3.95
N VAL A 136 -7.15 -11.50 -3.57
CA VAL A 136 -7.69 -12.84 -3.29
C VAL A 136 -7.47 -13.78 -4.47
N ASN A 137 -7.80 -13.34 -5.68
CA ASN A 137 -7.57 -14.14 -6.88
C ASN A 137 -6.09 -14.45 -7.11
N HIS A 138 -5.20 -13.51 -6.86
CA HIS A 138 -3.75 -13.70 -6.99
C HIS A 138 -3.23 -14.74 -5.99
N ILE A 139 -3.66 -14.67 -4.72
CA ILE A 139 -3.31 -15.64 -3.68
C ILE A 139 -3.73 -17.06 -4.11
N GLU A 140 -4.97 -17.21 -4.61
CA GLU A 140 -5.47 -18.51 -5.07
C GLU A 140 -4.72 -19.04 -6.30
N GLN A 141 -4.49 -18.20 -7.30
CA GLN A 141 -3.83 -18.60 -8.54
C GLN A 141 -2.35 -18.96 -8.33
N LYS A 142 -1.70 -18.32 -7.35
CA LYS A 142 -0.29 -18.55 -7.03
C LYS A 142 -0.08 -19.62 -5.97
N GLY A 143 -1.15 -20.10 -5.33
CA GLY A 143 -1.07 -21.11 -4.26
C GLY A 143 -0.31 -20.60 -3.04
N LEU A 144 -0.58 -19.35 -2.63
CA LEU A 144 0.09 -18.69 -1.50
C LEU A 144 -0.59 -18.98 -0.15
N ASN A 145 -1.11 -20.19 0.04
CA ASN A 145 -1.98 -20.59 1.15
C ASN A 145 -1.31 -21.50 2.20
#